data_AF-A0A9D8XGG9-F1
#
_entry.id   AF-A0A9D8XGG9-F1
#
_cell.length_a   1.000
_cell.length_b   1.000
_cell.length_c   1.000
_cell.angle_alpha   90.00
_cell.angle_beta   90.00
_cell.angle_gamma   90.00
#
_symmetry.space_group_name_H-M   'P 1'
#
loop_
_entity.id
_entity.type
_entity.pdbx_description
1 polymer ?
#
loop_
_entity_poly.entity_id
_entity_poly.type
_entity_poly.pdbx_seq_one_letter_code
_entity_poly.pdbx_strand_id
1 'polypeptide(L)'
;PFNAAELKAVGDWRHGITRNAALMLLRNDVQKCLEKLKKIDFFAKLDVERQYALLDMCFQLGFEGLLEFQKMLEAIRRGRFNEAAAECLRSKYAKQTPKRALRIARVIREGIWSRE
;
A
#
# COMPACT_ATOMS: atom_id res chain seq x y z
N PRO A 1 14.67 9.29 -8.29
CA PRO A 1 16.03 9.64 -7.85
C PRO A 1 16.09 9.85 -6.33
N PHE A 2 17.16 9.39 -5.67
CA PHE A 2 17.37 9.52 -4.22
C PHE A 2 17.54 11.00 -3.82
N ASN A 3 17.01 11.37 -2.65
CA ASN A 3 17.31 12.68 -2.06
C ASN A 3 18.71 12.70 -1.41
N ALA A 4 19.19 13.89 -1.00
CA ALA A 4 20.53 14.03 -0.43
C ALA A 4 20.79 13.18 0.82
N ALA A 5 19.77 12.99 1.68
CA ALA A 5 19.88 12.14 2.87
C ALA A 5 19.93 10.66 2.51
N GLU A 6 19.14 10.23 1.52
CA GLU A 6 19.15 8.87 0.98
C GLU A 6 20.49 8.55 0.32
N LEU A 7 21.05 9.47 -0.49
CA LEU A 7 22.37 9.32 -1.13
C LEU A 7 23.49 9.14 -0.09
N LYS A 8 23.46 9.93 0.99
CA LYS A 8 24.43 9.80 2.08
C LYS A 8 24.37 8.43 2.76
N ALA A 9 23.17 7.86 2.88
CA ALA A 9 22.97 6.58 3.56
C ALA A 9 23.25 5.36 2.67
N VAL A 10 23.00 5.45 1.37
CA VAL A 10 23.26 4.34 0.44
C VAL A 10 24.71 4.26 0.00
N GLY A 11 25.47 5.36 0.09
CA GLY A 11 26.87 5.40 -0.32
C GLY A 11 27.03 5.07 -1.80
N ASP A 12 27.99 4.19 -2.13
CA ASP A 12 28.20 3.72 -3.50
C ASP A 12 27.21 2.59 -3.88
N TRP A 13 25.96 2.99 -4.09
CA TRP A 13 24.86 2.08 -4.42
C TRP A 13 25.06 1.30 -5.74
N ARG A 14 25.99 1.73 -6.60
CA ARG A 14 26.29 1.05 -7.88
C ARG A 14 26.90 -0.34 -7.68
N HIS A 15 27.55 -0.57 -6.54
CA HIS A 15 28.10 -1.87 -6.16
C HIS A 15 27.21 -2.62 -5.15
N GLY A 16 25.95 -2.18 -5.01
CA GLY A 16 24.99 -2.72 -4.05
C GLY A 16 24.88 -1.86 -2.79
N ILE A 17 23.85 -2.14 -2.00
CA ILE A 17 23.59 -1.45 -0.74
C ILE A 17 23.59 -2.43 0.42
N THR A 18 24.00 -1.96 1.60
CA THR A 18 23.93 -2.79 2.81
C THR A 18 22.47 -3.05 3.21
N ARG A 19 22.22 -4.12 3.97
CA ARG A 19 20.89 -4.42 4.53
C ARG A 19 20.31 -3.24 5.32
N ASN A 20 21.15 -2.54 6.09
CA ASN A 20 20.71 -1.40 6.89
C ASN A 20 20.29 -0.22 6.00
N ALA A 21 21.04 0.07 4.95
CA ALA A 21 20.66 1.08 3.96
C ALA A 21 19.33 0.72 3.28
N ALA A 22 19.16 -0.54 2.85
CA ALA A 22 17.92 -1.02 2.25
C ALA A 22 16.71 -0.86 3.20
N LEU A 23 16.86 -1.24 4.47
CA LEU A 23 15.80 -1.09 5.48
C LEU A 23 15.48 0.37 5.78
N MET A 24 16.48 1.26 5.74
CA MET A 24 16.26 2.69 5.93
C MET A 24 15.44 3.28 4.78
N LEU A 25 15.78 2.95 3.53
CA LEU A 25 15.00 3.35 2.36
C LEU A 25 13.56 2.83 2.45
N LEU A 26 13.39 1.54 2.79
CA LEU A 26 12.08 0.92 2.95
C LEU A 26 11.22 1.65 3.99
N ARG A 27 11.79 1.96 5.17
CA ARG A 27 11.08 2.71 6.22
C ARG A 27 10.64 4.08 5.73
N ASN A 28 11.50 4.79 5.01
CA ASN A 28 11.18 6.10 4.46
C ASN A 28 10.02 6.02 3.48
N ASP A 29 10.01 5.04 2.58
CA ASP A 29 8.97 4.91 1.56
C ASP A 29 7.63 4.46 2.16
N VAL A 30 7.66 3.55 3.15
CA VAL A 30 6.48 3.19 3.93
C VAL A 30 5.92 4.41 4.68
N GLN A 31 6.78 5.21 5.33
CA GLN A 31 6.35 6.42 6.04
C GLN A 31 5.73 7.44 5.09
N LYS A 32 6.33 7.69 3.92
CA LYS A 32 5.76 8.59 2.90
C LYS A 32 4.35 8.15 2.48
N CYS A 33 4.14 6.84 2.29
CA CYS A 33 2.82 6.31 1.95
C CYS A 33 1.83 6.51 3.10
N LEU A 34 2.22 6.17 4.33
CA LEU A 34 1.37 6.32 5.51
C LEU A 34 0.95 7.77 5.76
N GLU A 35 1.87 8.73 5.64
CA GLU A 35 1.55 10.16 5.81
C GLU A 35 0.56 10.68 4.76
N LYS A 36 0.59 10.14 3.54
CA LYS A 36 -0.41 10.48 2.51
C LYS A 36 -1.76 9.82 2.82
N LEU A 37 -1.77 8.55 3.23
CA LEU A 37 -3.00 7.82 3.57
C LEU A 37 -3.73 8.42 4.77
N LYS A 38 -3.02 8.95 5.76
CA LYS A 38 -3.61 9.69 6.90
C LYS A 38 -4.46 10.90 6.48
N LYS A 39 -4.29 11.42 5.26
CA LYS A 39 -5.11 12.51 4.71
C LYS A 39 -6.46 12.06 4.19
N ILE A 40 -6.67 10.76 4.02
CA ILE A 40 -7.97 10.17 3.67
C ILE A 40 -8.83 10.14 4.94
N ASP A 41 -9.96 10.83 4.91
CA ASP A 41 -10.84 11.11 6.06
C ASP A 41 -11.32 9.85 6.82
N PHE A 42 -11.53 8.75 6.12
CA PHE A 42 -11.97 7.48 6.73
C PHE A 42 -10.81 6.55 7.14
N PHE A 43 -9.57 6.82 6.72
CA PHE A 43 -8.47 5.88 6.89
C PHE A 43 -8.21 5.52 8.35
N ALA A 44 -8.20 6.53 9.24
CA ALA A 44 -7.97 6.34 10.67
C ALA A 44 -9.06 5.53 11.38
N LYS A 45 -10.24 5.36 10.75
CA LYS A 45 -11.38 4.60 11.30
C LYS A 45 -11.36 3.13 10.90
N LEU A 46 -10.50 2.75 9.96
CA LEU A 46 -10.35 1.36 9.54
C LEU A 46 -9.59 0.57 10.61
N ASP A 47 -9.86 -0.74 10.68
CA ASP A 47 -9.01 -1.66 11.42
C ASP A 47 -7.59 -1.72 10.81
N VAL A 48 -6.64 -2.18 11.61
CA VAL A 48 -5.21 -2.21 11.28
C VAL A 48 -4.95 -3.00 9.99
N GLU A 49 -5.70 -4.07 9.73
CA GLU A 49 -5.48 -4.91 8.56
C GLU A 49 -5.97 -4.24 7.27
N ARG A 50 -7.10 -3.54 7.32
CA ARG A 50 -7.56 -2.72 6.19
C ARG A 50 -6.70 -1.49 5.96
N GLN A 51 -6.15 -0.88 7.01
CA GLN A 51 -5.13 0.17 6.87
C GLN A 51 -3.88 -0.39 6.19
N TYR A 52 -3.43 -1.57 6.59
CA TYR A 52 -2.32 -2.28 5.95
C TYR A 52 -2.59 -2.54 4.47
N ALA A 53 -3.79 -3.00 4.11
CA ALA A 53 -4.15 -3.25 2.71
C ALA A 53 -4.00 -2.00 1.82
N LEU A 54 -4.46 -0.84 2.30
CA LEU A 54 -4.30 0.42 1.58
C LEU A 54 -2.84 0.90 1.56
N LEU A 55 -2.08 0.66 2.62
CA LEU A 55 -0.64 0.95 2.68
C LEU A 55 0.15 0.11 1.67
N ASP A 56 -0.13 -1.18 1.58
CA ASP A 56 0.48 -2.11 0.63
C ASP A 56 0.21 -1.71 -0.82
N MET A 57 -1.05 -1.37 -1.12
CA MET A 57 -1.43 -0.84 -2.44
C MET A 57 -0.76 0.51 -2.73
N CYS A 58 -0.74 1.44 -1.78
CA CYS A 58 -0.09 2.74 -1.93
C CYS A 58 1.42 2.60 -2.18
N PHE A 59 2.08 1.64 -1.54
CA PHE A 59 3.50 1.37 -1.76
C PHE A 59 3.77 0.86 -3.18
N GLN A 60 2.91 -0.02 -3.71
CA GLN A 60 3.09 -0.53 -5.08
C GLN A 60 2.68 0.47 -6.18
N LEU A 61 1.52 1.09 -6.02
CA LEU A 61 0.88 1.91 -7.06
C LEU A 61 1.24 3.39 -6.96
N GLY A 62 1.77 3.82 -5.82
CA GLY A 62 1.80 5.23 -5.44
C GLY A 62 0.44 5.72 -4.95
N PHE A 63 0.45 6.86 -4.26
CA PHE A 63 -0.77 7.45 -3.70
C PHE A 63 -1.77 7.85 -4.80
N GLU A 64 -1.31 8.53 -5.86
CA GLU A 64 -2.18 8.94 -6.98
C GLU A 64 -2.81 7.72 -7.67
N GLY A 65 -2.02 6.67 -7.92
CA GLY A 65 -2.52 5.43 -8.50
C GLY A 65 -3.54 4.71 -7.62
N LEU A 66 -3.41 4.80 -6.29
CA LEU A 66 -4.42 4.29 -5.37
C LEU A 66 -5.72 5.11 -5.43
N LEU A 67 -5.65 6.43 -5.57
CA LEU A 67 -6.83 7.30 -5.65
C LEU A 67 -7.70 7.03 -6.90
N GLU A 68 -7.13 6.42 -7.95
CA GLU A 68 -7.89 5.97 -9.12
C GLU A 68 -8.88 4.82 -8.79
N PHE A 69 -8.73 4.14 -7.64
CA PHE A 69 -9.63 3.09 -7.17
C PHE A 69 -10.89 3.66 -6.51
N GLN A 70 -11.51 4.67 -7.13
CA GLN A 70 -12.61 5.46 -6.57
C GLN A 70 -13.76 4.60 -6.05
N LYS A 71 -14.19 3.59 -6.81
CA LYS A 71 -15.28 2.68 -6.41
C LYS A 71 -14.93 1.84 -5.18
N MET A 72 -13.70 1.33 -5.12
CA MET A 72 -13.20 0.55 -3.99
C MET A 72 -13.10 1.44 -2.74
N LEU A 73 -12.46 2.62 -2.87
CA LEU A 73 -12.29 3.56 -1.75
C LEU A 73 -13.64 4.04 -1.21
N GLU A 74 -14.61 4.32 -2.10
CA GLU A 74 -15.97 4.68 -1.70
C GLU A 74 -16.71 3.54 -1.01
N ALA A 75 -16.54 2.30 -1.48
CA ALA A 75 -17.08 1.13 -0.79
C ALA A 75 -16.46 0.94 0.60
N ILE A 76 -15.14 1.11 0.74
CA ILE A 76 -14.44 1.08 2.04
C ILE A 76 -14.98 2.16 2.97
N ARG A 77 -15.13 3.40 2.49
CA ARG A 77 -15.67 4.53 3.27
C ARG A 77 -17.05 4.24 3.85
N ARG A 78 -17.88 3.49 3.12
CA ARG A 78 -19.23 3.07 3.54
C ARG A 78 -19.25 1.76 4.33
N GLY A 79 -18.11 1.16 4.64
CA GLY A 79 -18.02 -0.14 5.32
C GLY A 79 -18.47 -1.34 4.46
N ARG A 80 -18.60 -1.17 3.14
CA ARG A 80 -19.04 -2.20 2.19
C ARG A 80 -17.84 -3.01 1.71
N PHE A 81 -17.23 -3.74 2.62
CA PHE A 81 -15.94 -4.43 2.38
C PHE A 81 -16.00 -5.55 1.33
N ASN A 82 -17.13 -6.25 1.21
CA ASN A 82 -17.35 -7.23 0.15
C ASN A 82 -17.30 -6.59 -1.25
N GLU A 83 -17.97 -5.44 -1.41
CA GLU A 83 -17.98 -4.66 -2.65
C GLU A 83 -16.58 -4.10 -2.95
N ALA A 84 -15.90 -3.55 -1.92
CA ALA A 84 -14.53 -3.05 -2.07
C ALA A 84 -13.56 -4.14 -2.57
N ALA A 85 -13.64 -5.35 -1.99
CA ALA A 85 -12.82 -6.47 -2.43
C ALA A 85 -13.11 -6.88 -3.88
N ALA A 86 -14.38 -6.86 -4.30
CA ALA A 86 -14.76 -7.14 -5.68
C ALA A 86 -14.22 -6.09 -6.64
N GLU A 87 -14.31 -4.80 -6.29
CA GLU A 87 -13.74 -3.70 -7.08
C GLU A 87 -12.21 -3.78 -7.17
N CYS A 88 -11.52 -4.16 -6.09
CA CYS A 88 -10.08 -4.43 -6.10
C CYS A 88 -9.71 -5.50 -7.15
N LEU A 89 -10.51 -6.59 -7.24
CA LEU A 89 -10.27 -7.69 -8.18
C LEU A 89 -10.69 -7.34 -9.62
N ARG A 90 -11.63 -6.41 -9.80
CA ARG A 90 -12.05 -5.91 -11.12
C ARG A 90 -11.19 -4.74 -11.60
N SER A 91 -9.88 -4.80 -11.37
CA SER A 91 -8.95 -3.72 -11.68
C SER A 91 -7.79 -4.17 -12.57
N LYS A 92 -7.08 -3.22 -13.19
CA LYS A 92 -5.82 -3.50 -13.90
C LYS A 92 -4.75 -4.06 -12.96
N TYR A 93 -4.73 -3.60 -11.71
CA TYR A 93 -3.84 -4.10 -10.65
C TYR A 93 -4.01 -5.61 -10.43
N ALA A 94 -5.25 -6.12 -10.45
CA ALA A 94 -5.50 -7.55 -10.35
C ALA A 94 -5.01 -8.35 -11.57
N LYS A 95 -5.05 -7.76 -12.77
CA LYS A 95 -4.51 -8.41 -13.98
C LYS A 95 -2.97 -8.45 -13.96
N GLN A 96 -2.33 -7.39 -13.47
CA GLN A 96 -0.87 -7.27 -13.46
C GLN A 96 -0.21 -8.06 -12.32
N THR A 97 -0.84 -8.07 -11.13
CA THR A 97 -0.30 -8.75 -9.94
C THR A 97 -1.36 -9.60 -9.25
N PRO A 98 -1.83 -10.69 -9.90
CA PRO A 98 -3.03 -11.43 -9.46
C PRO A 98 -2.91 -12.02 -8.06
N LYS A 99 -1.77 -12.64 -7.73
CA LYS A 99 -1.55 -13.23 -6.39
C LYS A 99 -1.60 -12.18 -5.27
N ARG A 100 -1.03 -10.98 -5.51
CA ARG A 100 -1.04 -9.90 -4.52
C ARG A 100 -2.42 -9.29 -4.39
N ALA A 101 -3.09 -9.03 -5.51
CA ALA A 101 -4.45 -8.49 -5.52
C ALA A 101 -5.44 -9.43 -4.81
N LEU A 102 -5.32 -10.75 -4.98
CA LEU A 102 -6.14 -11.74 -4.26
C LEU A 102 -5.94 -11.66 -2.74
N ARG A 103 -4.69 -11.60 -2.26
CA ARG A 103 -4.42 -11.43 -0.82
C ARG A 103 -4.98 -10.11 -0.30
N ILE A 104 -4.76 -9.01 -1.01
CA ILE A 104 -5.25 -7.69 -0.61
C ILE A 104 -6.77 -7.63 -0.59
N ALA A 105 -7.44 -8.16 -1.61
CA ALA A 105 -8.89 -8.23 -1.64
C ALA A 105 -9.45 -9.07 -0.48
N ARG A 106 -8.78 -10.16 -0.10
CA ARG A 106 -9.13 -10.95 1.09
C ARG A 106 -9.00 -10.13 2.37
N VAL A 107 -7.88 -9.44 2.56
CA VAL A 107 -7.66 -8.58 3.74
C VAL A 107 -8.68 -7.45 3.80
N ILE A 108 -8.99 -6.79 2.68
CA ILE A 108 -10.05 -5.78 2.59
C ILE A 108 -11.39 -6.38 3.01
N ARG A 109 -11.71 -7.59 2.54
CA ARG A 109 -12.99 -8.26 2.83
C ARG A 109 -13.10 -8.63 4.30
N GLU A 110 -12.11 -9.34 4.83
CA GLU A 110 -12.15 -10.03 6.11
C GLU A 110 -11.64 -9.17 7.27
N GLY A 111 -10.70 -8.25 7.02
CA GLY A 111 -10.01 -7.50 8.08
C GLY A 111 -9.06 -8.38 8.90
N ILE A 112 -8.50 -9.42 8.28
CA ILE A 112 -7.59 -10.38 8.90
C ILE A 112 -6.41 -10.62 7.95
N TRP A 113 -5.18 -10.50 8.47
CA TRP A 113 -3.99 -10.98 7.77
C TRP A 113 -3.77 -12.46 8.05
N SER A 114 -4.01 -13.30 7.05
CA SER A 114 -3.66 -14.72 7.14
C SER A 114 -2.14 -14.86 7.03
N ARG A 115 -1.49 -15.27 8.12
CA ARG A 115 -0.13 -15.81 8.08
C ARG A 115 -0.23 -17.23 7.51
N GLU A 116 -0.24 -17.35 6.19
CA GLU A 116 0.09 -18.61 5.53
C GLU A 116 1.59 -18.89 5.66
#